data_AF-A0A1D8TQK7-F1
#
_entry.id   AF-A0A1D8TQK7-F1
#
_cell.length_a   1.000
_cell.length_b   1.000
_cell.length_c   1.000
_cell.angle_alpha   90.00
_cell.angle_beta   90.00
_cell.angle_gamma   90.00
#
_symmetry.space_group_name_H-M   'P 1'
#
loop_
_entity.id
_entity.type
_entity.pdbx_description
1 polymer ?
#
loop_
_entity_poly.entity_id
_entity_poly.type
_entity_poly.pdbx_seq_one_letter_code
_entity_poly.pdbx_strand_id
1 'polypeptide(L)'
;MDASRYSTIRVFDPGNNQEGYKVCHHNKAQEFFEQTLLGLHPKERLSAQWEQDIQDLLLSWFRPEPSTVEPTSQTLAGLCLRCYVSFSILKACKTIASQFCLDYRLTYRELLSYVLNDDGKTPIIIDSDGKTQLVLNQQGEIKPGLGQFFTIDVLASYRLNSSARLSLDNWAYRKTKQHPDIKRCLTEQGLPLSSNWSLLGRVKLRHLEQLYPRDRKLVETFHTVYSQDRQQQRRNRVNHRVNHRVNQCLEPRDDQLQDMLHLLPERGVIINSTKELHKELTRIAKGLQEEEIWSRRGSPIWEPLEARDPETGEYVPKELPDLNSINTIDHLGQSELQDFLEQGLIEVLDHAIGQGLVEHIASLEQSRRYACFASKVIPGFRFFYCEGKSLKEIATLLNMTNHSQASRVLAPGKLLNRVQYLSVEKFFQLISTTTKGLALEKNATKLDYLSNLMQEVEAFLNTQVFQEAVAELSTSKSRLMTSLYAQRMCQYLDE
;
A
#
# COMPACT_ATOMS: atom_id res chain seq x y z
N MET A 1 -12.87 -1.77 41.03
CA MET A 1 -14.04 -1.60 40.15
C MET A 1 -14.66 -0.25 40.45
N ASP A 2 -15.04 0.52 39.43
CA ASP A 2 -15.61 1.87 39.59
C ASP A 2 -17.13 1.79 39.46
N ALA A 3 -17.83 1.75 40.59
CA ALA A 3 -19.30 1.63 40.64
C ALA A 3 -20.01 2.79 39.90
N SER A 4 -19.32 3.93 39.72
CA SER A 4 -19.83 5.05 38.95
C SER A 4 -20.07 4.70 37.47
N ARG A 5 -19.43 3.64 36.93
CA ARG A 5 -19.64 3.19 35.54
C ARG A 5 -21.06 2.73 35.26
N TYR A 6 -21.79 2.25 36.26
CA TYR A 6 -23.16 1.78 36.10
C TYR A 6 -24.21 2.86 36.42
N SER A 7 -23.79 4.03 36.91
CA SER A 7 -24.68 5.14 37.27
C SER A 7 -24.39 6.44 36.53
N THR A 8 -23.31 6.51 35.76
CA THR A 8 -22.97 7.68 34.94
C THR A 8 -22.95 7.33 33.46
N ILE A 9 -23.54 8.19 32.63
CA ILE A 9 -23.55 8.05 31.18
C ILE A 9 -22.77 9.19 30.53
N ARG A 10 -21.99 8.86 29.50
CA ARG A 10 -21.23 9.83 28.70
C ARG A 10 -22.06 10.23 27.49
N VAL A 11 -22.38 11.52 27.40
CA VAL A 11 -23.24 12.09 26.35
C VAL A 11 -22.44 13.07 25.53
N PHE A 12 -22.58 13.03 24.21
CA PHE A 12 -21.95 14.02 23.34
C PHE A 12 -22.38 15.44 23.74
N ASP A 13 -21.41 16.36 23.83
CA ASP A 13 -21.64 17.76 24.16
C ASP A 13 -20.73 18.64 23.30
N PRO A 14 -21.26 19.26 22.23
CA PRO A 14 -20.48 20.10 21.34
C PRO A 14 -20.01 21.39 22.02
N GLY A 15 -20.65 21.83 23.11
CA GLY A 15 -20.28 23.04 23.85
C GLY A 15 -19.09 22.84 24.80
N ASN A 16 -18.73 21.58 25.10
CA ASN A 16 -17.58 21.28 25.96
C ASN A 16 -16.28 21.27 25.13
N ASN A 17 -15.63 22.43 25.05
CA ASN A 17 -14.37 22.62 24.30
C ASN A 17 -13.16 21.83 24.87
N GLN A 18 -13.26 21.18 26.04
CA GLN A 18 -12.17 20.39 26.63
C GLN A 18 -12.30 18.89 26.39
N GLU A 19 -13.50 18.31 26.51
CA GLU A 19 -13.68 16.85 26.37
C GLU A 19 -14.62 16.45 25.21
N GLY A 20 -15.48 17.36 24.72
CA GLY A 20 -16.48 17.06 23.67
C GLY A 20 -17.65 16.16 24.14
N TYR A 21 -17.73 15.86 25.42
CA TYR A 21 -18.82 15.14 26.06
C TYR A 21 -19.07 15.69 27.46
N LYS A 22 -20.25 15.37 28.02
CA LYS A 22 -20.59 15.62 29.42
C LYS A 22 -20.88 14.31 30.14
N VAL A 23 -20.74 14.35 31.45
CA VAL A 23 -21.05 13.22 32.33
C VAL A 23 -22.40 13.48 32.97
N CYS A 24 -23.37 12.62 32.69
CA CYS A 24 -24.69 12.70 33.30
C CYS A 24 -24.82 11.59 34.35
N HIS A 25 -25.07 11.98 35.59
CA HIS A 25 -25.27 11.05 36.69
C HIS A 25 -26.77 10.73 36.84
N HIS A 26 -27.08 9.45 37.05
CA HIS A 26 -28.44 8.93 37.15
C HIS A 26 -28.67 8.26 38.50
N ASN A 27 -29.31 8.98 39.43
CA ASN A 27 -29.60 8.49 40.78
C ASN A 27 -30.38 7.17 40.77
N LYS A 28 -31.36 7.03 39.87
CA LYS A 28 -32.15 5.80 39.74
C LYS A 28 -31.30 4.57 39.38
N ALA A 29 -30.29 4.77 38.53
CA ALA A 29 -29.36 3.70 38.16
C ALA A 29 -28.43 3.36 39.32
N GLN A 30 -27.97 4.37 40.07
CA GLN A 30 -27.17 4.16 41.28
C GLN A 30 -27.95 3.38 42.35
N GLU A 31 -29.15 3.84 42.70
CA GLU A 31 -30.01 3.20 43.69
C GLU A 31 -30.32 1.75 43.29
N PHE A 32 -30.69 1.52 42.02
CA PHE A 32 -30.94 0.17 41.50
C PHE A 32 -29.70 -0.72 41.56
N PHE A 33 -28.55 -0.19 41.16
CA PHE A 33 -27.28 -0.91 41.19
C PHE A 33 -26.88 -1.27 42.62
N GLU A 34 -26.99 -0.33 43.56
CA GLU A 34 -26.70 -0.53 44.98
C GLU A 34 -27.67 -1.54 45.62
N GLN A 35 -28.96 -1.46 45.34
CA GLN A 35 -29.97 -2.41 45.82
C GLN A 35 -29.72 -3.83 45.27
N THR A 36 -29.32 -3.93 43.99
CA THR A 36 -29.01 -5.21 43.33
C THR A 36 -27.72 -5.84 43.88
N LEU A 37 -26.73 -5.03 44.26
CA LEU A 37 -25.38 -5.50 44.67
C LEU A 37 -25.15 -5.59 46.17
N LEU A 38 -25.91 -4.88 47.01
CA LEU A 38 -25.85 -5.04 48.47
C LEU A 38 -26.46 -6.39 48.91
N GLY A 39 -27.23 -7.07 48.05
CA GLY A 39 -27.75 -8.42 48.27
C GLY A 39 -26.77 -9.57 47.95
N LEU A 40 -25.66 -9.31 47.25
CA LEU A 40 -24.69 -10.34 46.85
C LEU A 40 -23.35 -10.13 47.59
N HIS A 41 -22.83 -11.20 48.20
CA HIS A 41 -21.86 -11.21 49.31
C HIS A 41 -20.66 -10.23 49.18
N PRO A 42 -20.23 -9.56 50.28
CA PRO A 42 -19.16 -8.54 50.27
C PRO A 42 -17.76 -9.01 49.84
N LYS A 43 -17.49 -10.33 49.79
CA LYS A 43 -16.14 -10.89 49.64
C LYS A 43 -15.69 -11.17 48.20
N GLU A 44 -16.59 -11.09 47.22
CA GLU A 44 -16.29 -11.37 45.79
C GLU A 44 -16.01 -10.11 44.95
N ARG A 45 -16.09 -8.92 45.56
CA ARG A 45 -16.07 -7.60 44.90
C ARG A 45 -14.76 -7.22 44.16
N LEU A 46 -13.75 -8.09 44.13
CA LEU A 46 -12.39 -7.78 43.65
C LEU A 46 -11.89 -8.66 42.48
N SER A 47 -12.69 -9.59 41.95
CA SER A 47 -12.28 -10.42 40.80
C SER A 47 -12.78 -9.86 39.47
N ALA A 48 -12.07 -10.13 38.36
CA ALA A 48 -12.56 -9.82 37.01
C ALA A 48 -13.80 -10.65 36.62
N GLN A 49 -14.02 -11.77 37.31
CA GLN A 49 -15.19 -12.62 37.15
C GLN A 49 -16.46 -11.91 37.66
N TRP A 50 -16.34 -11.19 38.77
CA TRP A 50 -17.45 -10.42 39.36
C TRP A 50 -18.05 -9.36 38.42
N GLU A 51 -17.23 -8.70 37.60
CA GLU A 51 -17.73 -7.72 36.63
C GLU A 51 -18.56 -8.39 35.52
N GLN A 52 -18.14 -9.59 35.11
CA GLN A 52 -18.87 -10.38 34.13
C GLN A 52 -20.18 -10.91 34.73
N ASP A 53 -20.16 -11.35 35.99
CA ASP A 53 -21.34 -11.85 36.69
C ASP A 53 -22.41 -10.75 36.86
N ILE A 54 -22.00 -9.52 37.19
CA ILE A 54 -22.90 -8.35 37.24
C ILE A 54 -23.48 -8.05 35.86
N GLN A 55 -22.65 -8.03 34.82
CA GLN A 55 -23.09 -7.77 33.46
C GLN A 55 -24.10 -8.83 33.01
N ASP A 56 -23.87 -10.10 33.35
CA ASP A 56 -24.75 -11.22 33.01
C ASP A 56 -26.08 -11.12 33.72
N LEU A 57 -26.07 -10.78 35.01
CA LEU A 57 -27.28 -10.54 35.80
C LEU A 57 -28.10 -9.39 35.20
N LEU A 58 -27.47 -8.23 34.97
CA LEU A 58 -28.17 -7.07 34.38
C LEU A 58 -28.66 -7.35 32.96
N LEU A 59 -27.90 -8.09 32.15
CA LEU A 59 -28.31 -8.46 30.80
C LEU A 59 -29.47 -9.45 30.80
N SER A 60 -29.53 -10.38 31.76
CA SER A 60 -30.66 -11.30 31.93
C SER A 60 -31.95 -10.57 32.28
N TRP A 61 -31.87 -9.50 33.07
CA TRP A 61 -33.01 -8.66 33.41
C TRP A 61 -33.39 -7.69 32.30
N PHE A 62 -32.42 -7.24 31.51
CA PHE A 62 -32.66 -6.37 30.37
C PHE A 62 -33.26 -7.14 29.17
N ARG A 63 -32.93 -8.42 29.04
CA ARG A 63 -33.47 -9.36 28.04
C ARG A 63 -34.16 -10.55 28.71
N PRO A 64 -35.22 -10.29 29.48
CA PRO A 64 -35.93 -11.37 30.15
C PRO A 64 -36.66 -12.22 29.09
N GLU A 65 -36.82 -13.50 29.38
CA GLU A 65 -37.88 -14.27 28.73
C GLU A 65 -39.23 -13.58 29.04
N PRO A 66 -40.20 -13.58 28.10
CA PRO A 66 -41.35 -12.67 28.07
C PRO A 66 -42.33 -12.70 29.26
N SER A 67 -42.00 -13.35 30.39
CA SER A 67 -42.90 -13.54 31.54
C SER A 67 -42.25 -13.40 32.93
N THR A 68 -41.00 -12.95 33.07
CA THR A 68 -40.27 -13.09 34.36
C THR A 68 -39.85 -11.81 35.09
N VAL A 69 -39.85 -10.63 34.45
CA VAL A 69 -39.29 -9.41 35.08
C VAL A 69 -40.24 -8.22 34.94
N GLU A 70 -40.37 -7.43 36.00
CA GLU A 70 -41.13 -6.18 36.01
C GLU A 70 -40.54 -5.17 34.99
N PRO A 71 -41.36 -4.51 34.15
CA PRO A 71 -40.88 -3.54 33.14
C PRO A 71 -39.99 -2.42 33.70
N THR A 72 -40.23 -2.02 34.95
CA THR A 72 -39.42 -1.05 35.70
C THR A 72 -38.00 -1.55 35.92
N SER A 73 -37.85 -2.78 36.42
CA SER A 73 -36.55 -3.41 36.67
C SER A 73 -35.80 -3.70 35.38
N GLN A 74 -36.50 -4.09 34.31
CA GLN A 74 -35.91 -4.26 32.98
C GLN A 74 -35.32 -2.95 32.46
N THR A 75 -36.05 -1.84 32.61
CA THR A 75 -35.62 -0.51 32.18
C THR A 75 -34.40 -0.03 32.98
N LEU A 76 -34.40 -0.24 34.30
CA LEU A 76 -33.29 0.16 35.17
C LEU A 76 -32.03 -0.67 34.93
N ALA A 77 -32.16 -1.98 34.72
CA ALA A 77 -31.05 -2.84 34.32
C ALA A 77 -30.45 -2.39 32.97
N GLY A 78 -31.31 -2.07 32.01
CA GLY A 78 -30.91 -1.47 30.74
C GLY A 78 -30.16 -0.14 30.91
N LEU A 79 -30.63 0.73 31.81
CA LEU A 79 -29.97 2.00 32.12
C LEU A 79 -28.56 1.78 32.69
N CYS A 80 -28.40 0.86 33.65
CA CYS A 80 -27.08 0.53 34.20
C CYS A 80 -26.10 0.04 33.12
N LEU A 81 -26.58 -0.80 32.20
CA LEU A 81 -25.76 -1.31 31.09
C LEU A 81 -25.42 -0.23 30.04
N ARG A 82 -26.35 0.70 29.75
CA ARG A 82 -26.09 1.83 28.84
C ARG A 82 -25.05 2.78 29.42
N CYS A 83 -25.14 3.08 30.72
CA CYS A 83 -24.11 3.80 31.47
C CYS A 83 -22.76 3.11 31.27
N TYR A 84 -22.69 1.80 31.55
CA TYR A 84 -21.45 1.04 31.44
C TYR A 84 -20.83 1.09 30.04
N VAL A 85 -21.61 0.76 29.01
CA VAL A 85 -21.14 0.70 27.62
C VAL A 85 -20.75 2.06 27.06
N SER A 86 -21.32 3.16 27.56
CA SER A 86 -20.94 4.52 27.14
C SER A 86 -19.46 4.83 27.39
N PHE A 87 -18.86 4.25 28.45
CA PHE A 87 -17.42 4.37 28.71
C PHE A 87 -16.59 3.63 27.67
N SER A 88 -17.00 2.40 27.34
CA SER A 88 -16.29 1.54 26.39
C SER A 88 -16.36 2.11 24.97
N ILE A 89 -17.48 2.72 24.59
CA ILE A 89 -17.64 3.46 23.32
C ILE A 89 -16.72 4.68 23.28
N LEU A 90 -16.70 5.50 24.34
CA LEU A 90 -15.80 6.67 24.41
C LEU A 90 -14.34 6.24 24.31
N LYS A 91 -13.94 5.20 25.06
CA LYS A 91 -12.59 4.63 25.00
C LYS A 91 -12.26 4.15 23.59
N ALA A 92 -13.20 3.50 22.91
CA ALA A 92 -13.02 3.07 21.52
C ALA A 92 -12.79 4.25 20.57
N CYS A 93 -13.54 5.34 20.70
CA CYS A 93 -13.33 6.55 19.90
C CYS A 93 -11.94 7.16 20.13
N LYS A 94 -11.49 7.23 21.39
CA LYS A 94 -10.13 7.69 21.73
C LYS A 94 -9.05 6.79 21.12
N THR A 95 -9.21 5.47 21.22
CA THR A 95 -8.28 4.49 20.63
C THR A 95 -8.25 4.53 19.11
N ILE A 96 -9.41 4.70 18.46
CA ILE A 96 -9.49 4.85 17.00
C ILE A 96 -8.75 6.13 16.59
N ALA A 97 -9.05 7.27 17.22
CA ALA A 97 -8.37 8.52 16.90
C ALA A 97 -6.84 8.44 17.13
N SER A 98 -6.38 7.84 18.24
CA SER A 98 -4.95 7.70 18.51
C SER A 98 -4.21 6.83 17.49
N GLN A 99 -4.89 5.83 16.90
CA GLN A 99 -4.30 4.98 15.84
C GLN A 99 -4.08 5.74 14.53
N PHE A 100 -4.74 6.89 14.35
CA PHE A 100 -4.80 7.62 13.09
C PHE A 100 -4.35 9.09 13.22
N CYS A 101 -3.93 9.53 14.41
CA CYS A 101 -3.61 10.93 14.71
C CYS A 101 -2.28 11.42 14.12
N LEU A 102 -1.35 10.52 13.77
CA LEU A 102 -0.02 10.90 13.31
C LEU A 102 -0.04 11.50 11.90
N ASP A 103 -0.96 11.06 11.04
CA ASP A 103 -1.01 11.45 9.63
C ASP A 103 -2.28 12.25 9.29
N TYR A 104 -3.29 12.27 10.17
CA TYR A 104 -4.61 12.85 9.90
C TYR A 104 -5.10 13.68 11.09
N ARG A 105 -5.67 14.87 10.83
CA ARG A 105 -6.22 15.78 11.88
C ARG A 105 -7.52 15.27 12.53
N LEU A 106 -7.76 13.96 12.50
CA LEU A 106 -8.95 13.35 13.09
C LEU A 106 -8.84 13.42 14.62
N THR A 107 -9.77 14.10 15.26
CA THR A 107 -9.88 14.07 16.72
C THR A 107 -10.97 13.11 17.15
N TYR A 108 -10.81 12.46 18.31
CA TYR A 108 -11.86 11.55 18.81
C TYR A 108 -13.21 12.24 18.99
N ARG A 109 -13.23 13.57 19.14
CA ARG A 109 -14.43 14.39 19.30
C ARG A 109 -15.35 14.34 18.08
N GLU A 110 -14.77 14.31 16.88
CA GLU A 110 -15.52 14.19 15.62
C GLU A 110 -16.26 12.86 15.53
N LEU A 111 -15.80 11.84 16.25
CA LEU A 111 -16.45 10.53 16.30
C LEU A 111 -17.62 10.48 17.30
N LEU A 112 -17.61 11.33 18.33
CA LEU A 112 -18.54 11.22 19.46
C LEU A 112 -19.99 11.49 19.08
N SER A 113 -20.23 12.43 18.14
CA SER A 113 -21.58 12.78 17.67
C SER A 113 -22.32 11.60 17.05
N TYR A 114 -21.60 10.62 16.51
CA TYR A 114 -22.18 9.45 15.87
C TYR A 114 -22.55 8.33 16.84
N VAL A 115 -21.94 8.28 18.04
CA VAL A 115 -22.03 7.09 18.92
C VAL A 115 -22.39 7.38 20.37
N LEU A 116 -22.24 8.61 20.85
CA LEU A 116 -22.69 9.02 22.20
C LEU A 116 -24.01 9.79 22.12
N ASN A 117 -25.00 9.20 21.43
CA ASN A 117 -26.33 9.78 21.20
C ASN A 117 -27.34 9.46 22.32
N ASP A 118 -26.89 8.86 23.42
CA ASP A 118 -27.74 8.38 24.51
C ASP A 118 -27.52 9.19 25.80
N ASP A 119 -28.59 9.79 26.32
CA ASP A 119 -28.58 10.58 27.57
C ASP A 119 -29.09 9.80 28.80
N GLY A 120 -29.54 8.56 28.62
CA GLY A 120 -30.05 7.69 29.68
C GLY A 120 -31.41 8.09 30.25
N LYS A 121 -32.06 9.16 29.76
CA LYS A 121 -33.35 9.63 30.29
C LYS A 121 -34.52 8.84 29.74
N THR A 122 -34.41 8.37 28.50
CA THR A 122 -35.47 7.60 27.86
C THR A 122 -35.51 6.19 28.45
N PRO A 123 -36.62 5.75 29.06
CA PRO A 123 -36.80 4.39 29.54
C PRO A 123 -37.01 3.45 28.34
N ILE A 124 -36.06 2.53 28.12
CA ILE A 124 -36.02 1.68 26.92
C ILE A 124 -36.09 0.21 27.32
N ILE A 125 -36.94 -0.51 26.60
CA ILE A 125 -37.11 -1.96 26.62
C ILE A 125 -36.78 -2.49 25.22
N ILE A 126 -36.23 -3.71 25.15
CA ILE A 126 -36.00 -4.39 23.87
C ILE A 126 -37.12 -5.41 23.65
N ASP A 127 -37.67 -5.44 22.44
CA ASP A 127 -38.67 -6.41 22.00
C ASP A 127 -38.14 -7.87 21.99
N SER A 128 -39.01 -8.87 21.95
CA SER A 128 -38.65 -10.30 21.95
C SER A 128 -37.69 -10.70 20.84
N ASP A 129 -37.70 -9.96 19.72
CA ASP A 129 -36.82 -10.18 18.57
C ASP A 129 -35.45 -9.51 18.68
N GLY A 130 -35.22 -8.72 19.73
CA GLY A 130 -33.93 -8.06 19.97
C GLY A 130 -33.62 -6.88 19.05
N LYS A 131 -34.55 -6.46 18.19
CA LYS A 131 -34.29 -5.52 17.07
C LYS A 131 -34.96 -4.17 17.21
N THR A 132 -36.08 -4.09 17.92
CA THR A 132 -36.93 -2.90 18.05
C THR A 132 -36.75 -2.29 19.44
N GLN A 133 -36.42 -1.00 19.48
CA GLN A 133 -36.32 -0.24 20.73
C GLN A 133 -37.72 0.27 21.08
N LEU A 134 -38.22 -0.13 22.25
CA LEU A 134 -39.53 0.24 22.75
C LEU A 134 -39.37 1.19 23.93
N VAL A 135 -40.13 2.29 23.92
CA VAL A 135 -40.13 3.30 24.98
C VAL A 135 -41.30 3.04 25.91
N LEU A 136 -41.01 3.01 27.22
CA LEU A 136 -42.02 2.90 28.27
C LEU A 136 -42.53 4.31 28.64
N ASN A 137 -43.78 4.62 28.33
CA ASN A 137 -44.36 5.90 28.73
C ASN A 137 -44.66 5.94 30.24
N GLN A 138 -44.92 7.14 30.78
CA GLN A 138 -45.30 7.34 32.18
C GLN A 138 -46.56 6.56 32.60
N GLN A 139 -47.39 6.16 31.64
CA GLN A 139 -48.60 5.36 31.81
C GLN A 139 -48.35 3.84 31.68
N GLY A 140 -47.10 3.39 31.51
CA GLY A 140 -46.75 1.97 31.34
C GLY A 140 -47.01 1.41 29.94
N GLU A 141 -47.44 2.24 28.98
CA GLU A 141 -47.63 1.84 27.58
C GLU A 141 -46.29 1.73 26.84
N ILE A 142 -46.15 0.68 26.04
CA ILE A 142 -44.97 0.38 25.23
C ILE A 142 -45.19 0.94 23.81
N LYS A 143 -44.35 1.88 23.36
CA LYS A 143 -44.42 2.46 22.00
C LYS A 143 -43.07 2.33 21.27
N PRO A 144 -43.05 2.20 19.93
CA PRO A 144 -41.78 2.20 19.19
C PRO A 144 -41.07 3.54 19.35
N GLY A 145 -39.78 3.49 19.70
CA GLY A 145 -38.96 4.69 19.87
C GLY A 145 -38.71 5.44 18.56
N LEU A 146 -38.68 6.77 18.63
CA LEU A 146 -38.45 7.65 17.46
C LEU A 146 -36.99 7.71 16.98
N GLY A 147 -36.06 7.05 17.68
CA GLY A 147 -34.63 7.05 17.34
C GLY A 147 -33.90 5.82 17.90
N GLN A 148 -32.84 5.42 17.20
CA GLN A 148 -32.03 4.25 17.55
C GLN A 148 -30.79 4.69 18.34
N PHE A 149 -30.72 4.34 19.62
CA PHE A 149 -29.54 4.62 20.44
C PHE A 149 -28.44 3.59 20.20
N PHE A 150 -27.21 4.05 19.99
CA PHE A 150 -26.09 3.17 19.67
C PHE A 150 -25.69 2.27 20.85
N THR A 151 -25.80 2.76 22.08
CA THR A 151 -25.63 1.98 23.32
C THR A 151 -26.55 0.75 23.33
N ILE A 152 -27.81 0.92 22.91
CA ILE A 152 -28.78 -0.17 22.81
C ILE A 152 -28.40 -1.12 21.68
N ASP A 153 -27.92 -0.65 20.53
CA ASP A 153 -27.48 -1.54 19.44
C ASP A 153 -26.29 -2.42 19.82
N VAL A 154 -25.35 -1.86 20.59
CA VAL A 154 -24.24 -2.61 21.18
C VAL A 154 -24.80 -3.68 22.12
N LEU A 155 -25.69 -3.29 23.03
CA LEU A 155 -26.28 -4.17 24.02
C LEU A 155 -27.15 -5.24 23.39
N ALA A 156 -27.98 -4.93 22.38
CA ALA A 156 -28.91 -5.82 21.67
C ALA A 156 -28.20 -6.83 20.77
N SER A 157 -27.02 -6.51 20.25
CA SER A 157 -26.23 -7.43 19.43
C SER A 157 -25.27 -8.32 20.22
N TYR A 158 -25.09 -8.07 21.52
CA TYR A 158 -24.23 -8.88 22.39
C TYR A 158 -24.82 -10.29 22.62
N ARG A 159 -23.99 -11.34 22.55
CA ARG A 159 -24.44 -12.75 22.70
C ARG A 159 -23.90 -13.32 24.01
N LEU A 160 -24.81 -13.64 24.94
CA LEU A 160 -24.51 -14.25 26.25
C LEU A 160 -23.99 -15.70 26.12
N ASN A 161 -24.60 -16.49 25.23
CA ASN A 161 -24.44 -17.96 25.21
C ASN A 161 -23.40 -18.49 24.18
N SER A 162 -22.38 -17.71 23.82
CA SER A 162 -21.37 -18.12 22.83
C SER A 162 -20.08 -18.59 23.52
N SER A 163 -19.57 -19.77 23.14
CA SER A 163 -18.31 -20.33 23.70
C SER A 163 -17.05 -19.49 23.40
N ALA A 164 -17.12 -18.55 22.46
CA ALA A 164 -16.07 -17.57 22.13
C ALA A 164 -16.49 -16.14 22.50
N ARG A 165 -16.99 -15.95 23.73
CA ARG A 165 -17.52 -14.66 24.21
C ARG A 165 -16.40 -13.63 24.41
N LEU A 166 -16.58 -12.46 23.80
CA LEU A 166 -15.79 -11.26 24.12
C LEU A 166 -16.38 -10.59 25.36
N SER A 167 -15.54 -9.95 26.18
CA SER A 167 -16.03 -9.05 27.23
C SER A 167 -16.91 -7.95 26.63
N LEU A 168 -17.85 -7.41 27.40
CA LEU A 168 -18.76 -6.37 26.94
C LEU A 168 -17.98 -5.13 26.43
N ASP A 169 -16.88 -4.79 27.08
CA ASP A 169 -15.93 -3.76 26.63
C ASP A 169 -15.37 -4.02 25.23
N ASN A 170 -14.86 -5.23 24.99
CA ASN A 170 -14.27 -5.59 23.69
C ASN A 170 -15.34 -5.67 22.60
N TRP A 171 -16.57 -6.06 22.96
CA TRP A 171 -17.70 -6.04 22.05
C TRP A 171 -18.11 -4.62 21.67
N ALA A 172 -18.24 -3.73 22.65
CA ALA A 172 -18.53 -2.32 22.44
C ALA A 172 -17.46 -1.65 21.57
N TYR A 173 -16.18 -1.96 21.81
CA TYR A 173 -15.07 -1.52 20.96
C TYR A 173 -15.23 -2.00 19.51
N ARG A 174 -15.46 -3.30 19.31
CA ARG A 174 -15.63 -3.88 17.98
C ARG A 174 -16.82 -3.27 17.24
N LYS A 175 -17.93 -3.03 17.94
CA LYS A 175 -19.13 -2.41 17.37
C LYS A 175 -18.92 -0.95 17.01
N THR A 176 -18.24 -0.19 17.87
CA THR A 176 -17.88 1.21 17.60
C THR A 176 -17.00 1.32 16.37
N LYS A 177 -15.97 0.46 16.24
CA LYS A 177 -15.12 0.39 15.04
C LYS A 177 -15.89 0.01 13.77
N GLN A 178 -17.00 -0.71 13.90
CA GLN A 178 -17.83 -1.14 12.78
C GLN A 178 -18.92 -0.13 12.40
N HIS A 179 -19.12 0.93 13.19
CA HIS A 179 -20.18 1.91 12.99
C HIS A 179 -20.07 2.57 11.60
N PRO A 180 -21.16 2.60 10.80
CA PRO A 180 -21.11 3.06 9.41
C PRO A 180 -20.71 4.54 9.30
N ASP A 181 -21.20 5.40 10.19
CA ASP A 181 -20.86 6.82 10.13
C ASP A 181 -19.45 7.11 10.63
N ILE A 182 -18.93 6.32 11.59
CA ILE A 182 -17.51 6.41 11.96
C ILE A 182 -16.67 6.00 10.76
N LYS A 183 -16.98 4.89 10.09
CA LYS A 183 -16.27 4.47 8.87
C LYS A 183 -16.34 5.52 7.77
N ARG A 184 -17.50 6.14 7.57
CA ARG A 184 -17.67 7.22 6.59
C ARG A 184 -16.79 8.42 6.94
N CYS A 185 -16.86 8.89 8.19
CA CYS A 185 -16.04 9.99 8.70
C CYS A 185 -14.53 9.69 8.55
N LEU A 186 -14.08 8.47 8.89
CA LEU A 186 -12.69 8.07 8.67
C LEU A 186 -12.31 8.13 7.18
N THR A 187 -13.18 7.63 6.29
CA THR A 187 -12.94 7.66 4.84
C THR A 187 -12.92 9.08 4.28
N GLU A 188 -13.80 9.97 4.76
CA GLU A 188 -13.86 11.39 4.39
C GLU A 188 -12.60 12.15 4.82
N GLN A 189 -12.02 11.77 5.95
CA GLN A 189 -10.74 12.32 6.43
C GLN A 189 -9.51 11.72 5.74
N GLY A 190 -9.71 10.86 4.73
CA GLY A 190 -8.65 10.28 3.92
C GLY A 190 -7.98 9.03 4.52
N LEU A 191 -8.54 8.49 5.61
CA LEU A 191 -8.05 7.22 6.16
C LEU A 191 -8.55 6.07 5.31
N PRO A 192 -7.64 5.31 4.66
CA PRO A 192 -8.07 4.20 3.85
C PRO A 192 -8.54 3.08 4.80
N LEU A 193 -9.83 2.75 4.74
CA LEU A 193 -10.37 1.52 5.36
C LEU A 193 -9.85 0.25 4.65
N SER A 194 -8.99 0.42 3.65
CA SER A 194 -8.47 -0.56 2.71
C SER A 194 -6.93 -0.49 2.73
N SER A 195 -6.23 -1.62 2.79
CA SER A 195 -4.75 -1.63 2.70
C SER A 195 -4.28 -1.00 1.38
N ASN A 196 -3.07 -0.42 1.37
CA ASN A 196 -2.39 0.09 0.16
C ASN A 196 -2.44 -0.93 -1.00
N TRP A 197 -2.35 -2.21 -0.66
CA TRP A 197 -2.42 -3.34 -1.60
C TRP A 197 -3.81 -3.61 -2.14
N SER A 198 -4.85 -3.35 -1.35
CA SER A 198 -6.23 -3.40 -1.82
C SER A 198 -6.62 -2.18 -2.66
N LEU A 199 -5.90 -1.06 -2.54
CA LEU A 199 -6.00 0.06 -3.47
C LEU A 199 -5.42 -0.33 -4.83
N LEU A 200 -4.18 -0.84 -4.85
CA LEU A 200 -3.56 -1.40 -6.07
C LEU A 200 -4.43 -2.48 -6.73
N GLY A 201 -5.03 -3.37 -5.94
CA GLY A 201 -5.94 -4.40 -6.44
C GLY A 201 -7.29 -3.91 -6.96
N ARG A 202 -7.66 -2.65 -6.73
CA ARG A 202 -8.95 -2.03 -7.12
C ARG A 202 -8.82 -1.00 -8.24
N VAL A 203 -7.60 -0.66 -8.67
CA VAL A 203 -7.37 0.27 -9.77
C VAL A 203 -8.13 -0.24 -11.00
N LYS A 204 -9.10 0.55 -11.48
CA LYS A 204 -9.88 0.23 -12.67
C LYS A 204 -9.06 0.58 -13.91
N LEU A 205 -9.36 -0.04 -15.06
CA LEU A 205 -8.70 0.25 -16.35
C LEU A 205 -8.59 1.75 -16.66
N ARG A 206 -9.60 2.55 -16.29
CA ARG A 206 -9.60 4.00 -16.53
C ARG A 206 -8.54 4.76 -15.73
N HIS A 207 -8.24 4.33 -14.50
CA HIS A 207 -7.17 4.93 -13.71
C HIS A 207 -5.80 4.35 -14.12
N LEU A 208 -5.74 3.11 -14.63
CA LEU A 208 -4.51 2.55 -15.23
C LEU A 208 -4.05 3.31 -16.47
N GLU A 209 -4.99 3.90 -17.23
CA GLU A 209 -4.68 4.75 -18.39
C GLU A 209 -4.15 6.13 -18.00
N GLN A 210 -4.40 6.59 -16.78
CA GLN A 210 -3.88 7.83 -16.23
C GLN A 210 -2.53 7.67 -15.53
N LEU A 211 -2.16 6.41 -15.21
CA LEU A 211 -0.85 6.07 -14.68
C LEU A 211 0.20 6.03 -15.80
N TYR A 212 1.43 6.38 -15.44
CA TYR A 212 2.57 6.32 -16.36
C TYR A 212 2.77 4.91 -16.93
N PRO A 213 3.31 4.78 -18.16
CA PRO A 213 3.45 3.48 -18.82
C PRO A 213 4.21 2.44 -17.98
N ARG A 214 5.24 2.87 -17.24
CA ARG A 214 6.01 2.01 -16.31
C ARG A 214 5.19 1.57 -15.10
N ASP A 215 4.52 2.51 -14.44
CA ASP A 215 3.67 2.24 -13.27
C ASP A 215 2.47 1.36 -13.65
N ARG A 216 1.90 1.58 -14.85
CA ARG A 216 0.87 0.72 -15.43
C ARG A 216 1.37 -0.70 -15.60
N LYS A 217 2.55 -0.90 -16.21
CA LYS A 217 3.15 -2.23 -16.37
C LYS A 217 3.39 -2.91 -15.02
N LEU A 218 3.87 -2.18 -14.01
CA LEU A 218 4.06 -2.68 -12.64
C LEU A 218 2.74 -3.13 -12.01
N VAL A 219 1.68 -2.33 -12.12
CA VAL A 219 0.35 -2.64 -11.58
C VAL A 219 -0.30 -3.79 -12.36
N GLU A 220 -0.12 -3.88 -13.66
CA GLU A 220 -0.60 -5.01 -14.48
C GLU A 220 0.12 -6.32 -14.13
N THR A 221 1.44 -6.29 -13.88
CA THR A 221 2.19 -7.46 -13.39
C THR A 221 1.71 -7.86 -12.01
N PHE A 222 1.48 -6.89 -11.11
CA PHE A 222 0.89 -7.13 -9.80
C PHE A 222 -0.49 -7.80 -9.92
N HIS A 223 -1.37 -7.28 -10.79
CA HIS A 223 -2.67 -7.89 -11.06
C HIS A 223 -2.55 -9.32 -11.58
N THR A 224 -1.59 -9.59 -12.46
CA THR A 224 -1.35 -10.91 -13.04
C THR A 224 -1.00 -11.92 -11.95
N VAL A 225 0.04 -11.63 -11.14
CA VAL A 225 0.49 -12.51 -10.05
C VAL A 225 -0.58 -12.70 -8.97
N TYR A 226 -1.22 -11.61 -8.53
CA TYR A 226 -2.28 -11.69 -7.50
C TYR A 226 -3.59 -12.34 -7.98
N SER A 227 -3.86 -12.30 -9.28
CA SER A 227 -5.03 -13.00 -9.85
C SER A 227 -4.78 -14.50 -9.97
N GLN A 228 -3.56 -14.90 -10.35
CA GLN A 228 -3.13 -16.29 -10.43
C GLN A 228 -3.13 -16.95 -9.04
N ASP A 229 -2.55 -16.31 -8.01
CA ASP A 229 -2.59 -16.83 -6.63
C ASP A 229 -4.03 -16.97 -6.11
N ARG A 230 -4.91 -15.99 -6.39
CA ARG A 230 -6.33 -16.08 -6.02
C ARG A 230 -7.05 -17.22 -6.73
N GLN A 231 -6.74 -17.51 -7.99
CA GLN A 231 -7.31 -18.65 -8.70
C GLN A 231 -6.79 -19.99 -8.13
N GLN A 232 -5.52 -20.08 -7.79
CA GLN A 232 -4.91 -21.27 -7.22
C GLN A 232 -5.47 -21.57 -5.81
N GLN A 233 -5.63 -20.54 -4.97
CA GLN A 233 -6.30 -20.65 -3.68
C GLN A 233 -7.77 -21.06 -3.83
N ARG A 234 -8.48 -20.60 -4.89
CA ARG A 234 -9.85 -21.04 -5.18
C ARG A 234 -9.93 -22.50 -5.63
N ARG A 235 -8.93 -23.01 -6.35
CA ARG A 235 -8.86 -24.43 -6.70
C ARG A 235 -8.61 -25.31 -5.46
N ASN A 236 -7.79 -24.83 -4.52
CA ASN A 236 -7.51 -25.52 -3.27
C ASN A 236 -8.65 -25.43 -2.22
N ARG A 237 -9.69 -24.62 -2.47
CA ARG A 237 -10.84 -24.41 -1.56
C ARG A 237 -11.87 -25.54 -1.52
N VAL A 238 -11.79 -26.53 -2.40
CA VAL A 238 -12.80 -27.60 -2.45
C VAL A 238 -12.93 -28.33 -1.10
N ASN A 239 -11.91 -28.29 -0.24
CA ASN A 239 -11.87 -29.07 1.00
C ASN A 239 -11.90 -28.30 2.34
N HIS A 240 -11.83 -26.96 2.41
CA HIS A 240 -11.80 -26.24 3.71
C HIS A 240 -12.65 -24.95 3.79
N ARG A 241 -13.28 -24.75 4.96
CA ARG A 241 -14.24 -23.68 5.31
C ARG A 241 -13.76 -22.28 4.93
N VAL A 242 -14.73 -21.43 4.55
CA VAL A 242 -14.59 -20.03 4.10
C VAL A 242 -13.72 -19.21 5.06
N ASN A 243 -12.44 -19.06 4.72
CA ASN A 243 -11.52 -18.20 5.45
C ASN A 243 -11.69 -16.75 4.95
N HIS A 244 -12.19 -15.85 5.80
CA HIS A 244 -12.46 -14.44 5.46
C HIS A 244 -11.22 -13.66 4.98
N ARG A 245 -10.01 -14.17 5.24
CA ARG A 245 -8.73 -13.55 4.82
C ARG A 245 -8.47 -13.57 3.31
N VAL A 246 -9.11 -14.48 2.56
CA VAL A 246 -8.85 -14.66 1.12
C VAL A 246 -9.49 -13.56 0.24
N ASN A 247 -10.39 -12.75 0.80
CA ASN A 247 -10.97 -11.59 0.11
C ASN A 247 -10.24 -10.27 0.42
N GLN A 248 -9.16 -10.30 1.21
CA GLN A 248 -8.35 -9.13 1.52
C GLN A 248 -7.05 -9.20 0.71
N CYS A 249 -6.74 -8.14 -0.05
CA CYS A 249 -5.40 -8.00 -0.64
C CYS A 249 -4.42 -7.71 0.50
N LEU A 250 -3.64 -8.73 0.86
CA LEU A 250 -2.56 -8.63 1.83
C LEU A 250 -1.32 -8.06 1.16
N GLU A 251 -0.31 -7.75 1.98
CA GLU A 251 1.00 -7.33 1.53
C GLU A 251 1.69 -8.39 0.66
N PRO A 252 2.47 -7.99 -0.38
CA PRO A 252 3.22 -8.92 -1.21
C PRO A 252 4.15 -9.77 -0.37
N ARG A 253 4.01 -11.07 -0.53
CA ARG A 253 4.99 -12.03 0.00
C ARG A 253 6.22 -12.04 -0.91
N ASP A 254 7.37 -12.41 -0.35
CA ASP A 254 8.64 -12.45 -1.09
C ASP A 254 8.59 -13.38 -2.32
N ASP A 255 7.80 -14.46 -2.26
CA ASP A 255 7.53 -15.36 -3.39
C ASP A 255 6.86 -14.61 -4.56
N GLN A 256 5.82 -13.82 -4.26
CA GLN A 256 5.09 -13.01 -5.24
C GLN A 256 5.97 -11.91 -5.83
N LEU A 257 6.85 -11.29 -5.04
CA LEU A 257 7.79 -10.28 -5.54
C LEU A 257 8.81 -10.91 -6.49
N GLN A 258 9.26 -12.14 -6.23
CA GLN A 258 10.17 -12.86 -7.11
C GLN A 258 9.50 -13.24 -8.45
N ASP A 259 8.24 -13.68 -8.41
CA ASP A 259 7.45 -13.96 -9.62
C ASP A 259 7.26 -12.70 -10.47
N MET A 260 7.03 -11.55 -9.83
CA MET A 260 6.94 -10.26 -10.52
C MET A 260 8.28 -9.86 -11.17
N LEU A 261 9.41 -10.05 -10.48
CA LEU A 261 10.74 -9.76 -11.03
C LEU A 261 11.05 -10.59 -12.28
N HIS A 262 10.54 -11.82 -12.38
CA HIS A 262 10.69 -12.64 -13.58
C HIS A 262 9.87 -12.12 -14.78
N LEU A 263 8.71 -11.50 -14.53
CA LEU A 263 7.76 -11.05 -15.56
C LEU A 263 7.98 -9.60 -16.02
N LEU A 264 8.70 -8.79 -15.24
CA LEU A 264 8.95 -7.37 -15.54
C LEU A 264 9.92 -7.14 -16.73
N PRO A 265 10.99 -7.94 -16.91
CA PRO A 265 11.89 -7.81 -18.06
C PRO A 265 11.16 -8.03 -19.39
N GLU A 266 10.23 -8.98 -19.47
CA GLU A 266 9.40 -9.23 -20.67
C GLU A 266 8.52 -8.03 -21.05
N ARG A 267 8.25 -7.13 -20.10
CA ARG A 267 7.45 -5.92 -20.29
C ARG A 267 8.31 -4.66 -20.44
N GLY A 268 9.63 -4.82 -20.49
CA GLY A 268 10.59 -3.72 -20.65
C GLY A 268 10.68 -2.81 -19.43
N VAL A 269 10.55 -3.37 -18.22
CA VAL A 269 10.75 -2.65 -16.95
C VAL A 269 11.91 -3.31 -16.21
N ILE A 270 12.96 -2.54 -15.90
CA ILE A 270 14.15 -3.06 -15.22
C ILE A 270 14.05 -2.72 -13.73
N ILE A 271 13.99 -3.77 -12.90
CA ILE A 271 14.10 -3.67 -11.43
C ILE A 271 14.99 -4.82 -10.97
N ASN A 272 16.06 -4.49 -10.23
CA ASN A 272 17.14 -5.43 -9.94
C ASN A 272 16.99 -6.12 -8.57
N SER A 273 16.02 -5.70 -7.75
CA SER A 273 15.85 -6.19 -6.38
C SER A 273 14.39 -6.23 -5.95
N THR A 274 14.04 -7.23 -5.13
CA THR A 274 12.70 -7.35 -4.51
C THR A 274 12.40 -6.17 -3.59
N LYS A 275 13.43 -5.61 -2.94
CA LYS A 275 13.29 -4.42 -2.08
C LYS A 275 12.96 -3.16 -2.88
N GLU A 276 13.59 -3.01 -4.05
CA GLU A 276 13.29 -1.91 -4.97
C GLU A 276 11.87 -2.06 -5.53
N LEU A 277 11.48 -3.28 -5.93
CA LEU A 277 10.13 -3.56 -6.39
C LEU A 277 9.07 -3.23 -5.31
N HIS A 278 9.29 -3.65 -4.07
CA HIS A 278 8.38 -3.34 -2.96
C HIS A 278 8.31 -1.83 -2.69
N LYS A 279 9.44 -1.12 -2.75
CA LYS A 279 9.50 0.34 -2.61
C LYS A 279 8.71 1.04 -3.72
N GLU A 280 8.86 0.62 -4.97
CA GLU A 280 8.15 1.17 -6.12
C GLU A 280 6.64 0.89 -6.06
N LEU A 281 6.24 -0.33 -5.72
CA LEU A 281 4.81 -0.64 -5.53
C LEU A 281 4.21 0.15 -4.37
N THR A 282 4.97 0.34 -3.29
CA THR A 282 4.54 1.18 -2.15
C THR A 282 4.42 2.64 -2.57
N ARG A 283 5.32 3.15 -3.41
CA ARG A 283 5.25 4.50 -3.99
C ARG A 283 3.97 4.67 -4.80
N ILE A 284 3.68 3.76 -5.73
CA ILE A 284 2.47 3.81 -6.57
C ILE A 284 1.21 3.75 -5.72
N ALA A 285 1.19 2.86 -4.70
CA ALA A 285 0.04 2.73 -3.82
C ALA A 285 -0.24 4.01 -3.01
N LYS A 286 0.82 4.71 -2.56
CA LYS A 286 0.69 6.00 -1.88
C LYS A 286 0.20 7.11 -2.82
N GLY A 287 0.73 7.18 -4.05
CA GLY A 287 0.26 8.15 -5.04
C GLY A 287 -1.23 7.99 -5.37
N LEU A 288 -1.68 6.75 -5.58
CA LEU A 288 -3.10 6.43 -5.79
C LEU A 288 -3.97 6.76 -4.58
N GLN A 289 -3.43 6.58 -3.37
CA GLN A 289 -4.11 6.95 -2.14
C GLN A 289 -4.30 8.46 -2.05
N GLU A 290 -3.26 9.25 -2.33
CA GLU A 290 -3.32 10.72 -2.33
C GLU A 290 -4.30 11.25 -3.37
N GLU A 291 -4.35 10.64 -4.56
CA GLU A 291 -5.30 11.00 -5.62
C GLU A 291 -6.76 10.66 -5.22
N GLU A 292 -6.99 9.51 -4.59
CA GLU A 292 -8.33 9.15 -4.08
C GLU A 292 -8.79 10.08 -2.96
N ILE A 293 -7.87 10.48 -2.07
CA ILE A 293 -8.14 11.47 -1.02
C ILE A 293 -8.47 12.82 -1.64
N TRP A 294 -7.68 13.28 -2.62
CA TRP A 294 -7.91 14.54 -3.30
C TRP A 294 -9.26 14.54 -4.04
N SER A 295 -9.54 13.49 -4.81
CA SER A 295 -10.81 13.35 -5.55
C SER A 295 -12.04 13.38 -4.63
N ARG A 296 -11.92 12.86 -3.41
CA ARG A 296 -13.01 12.84 -2.42
C ARG A 296 -13.14 14.16 -1.66
N ARG A 297 -12.04 14.84 -1.35
CA ARG A 297 -12.00 16.06 -0.54
C ARG A 297 -12.13 17.34 -1.38
N GLY A 298 -11.96 17.24 -2.70
CA GLY A 298 -11.89 18.38 -3.62
C GLY A 298 -10.65 19.26 -3.43
N SER A 299 -9.73 18.87 -2.55
CA SER A 299 -8.50 19.60 -2.22
C SER A 299 -7.43 18.64 -1.67
N PRO A 300 -6.13 18.91 -1.87
CA PRO A 300 -5.06 18.10 -1.31
C PRO A 300 -5.03 18.15 0.23
N ILE A 301 -4.25 17.27 0.87
CA ILE A 301 -4.02 17.32 2.31
C ILE A 301 -3.21 18.57 2.62
N TRP A 302 -3.88 19.63 3.08
CA TRP A 302 -3.22 20.84 3.56
C TRP A 302 -2.74 20.63 5.00
N GLU A 303 -1.43 20.59 5.20
CA GLU A 303 -0.85 20.82 6.53
C GLU A 303 -0.97 22.31 6.88
N PRO A 304 -1.36 22.68 8.11
CA PRO A 304 -1.37 24.07 8.50
C PRO A 304 0.08 24.54 8.63
N LEU A 305 0.35 25.77 8.22
CA LEU A 305 1.68 26.40 8.34
C LEU A 305 2.12 26.58 9.81
N GLU A 306 1.20 26.36 10.76
CA GLU A 306 1.40 26.56 12.19
C GLU A 306 1.10 25.25 12.93
N ALA A 307 2.03 24.84 13.78
CA ALA A 307 1.85 23.73 14.72
C ALA A 307 1.63 24.30 16.12
N ARG A 308 0.75 23.67 16.90
CA ARG A 308 0.57 24.03 18.30
C ARG A 308 1.69 23.41 19.12
N ASP A 309 2.49 24.24 19.77
CA ASP A 309 3.55 23.78 20.65
C ASP A 309 2.95 23.06 21.87
N PRO A 310 3.30 21.79 22.12
CA PRO A 310 2.76 21.03 23.25
C PRO A 310 3.18 21.57 24.62
N GLU A 311 4.25 22.35 24.74
CA GLU A 311 4.75 22.90 26.01
C GLU A 311 4.16 24.28 26.31
N THR A 312 4.06 25.17 25.31
CA THR A 312 3.59 26.55 25.49
C THR A 312 2.13 26.74 25.10
N GLY A 313 1.56 25.84 24.30
CA GLY A 313 0.19 25.92 23.80
C GLY A 313 -0.04 26.99 22.73
N GLU A 314 1.00 27.74 22.35
CA GLU A 314 0.99 28.77 21.32
C GLU A 314 1.14 28.16 19.92
N TYR A 315 0.68 28.91 18.91
CA TYR A 315 0.85 28.54 17.51
C TYR A 315 2.22 29.00 17.04
N VAL A 316 3.09 28.05 16.74
CA VAL A 316 4.44 28.33 16.23
C VAL A 316 4.46 28.01 14.74
N PRO A 317 5.01 28.89 13.88
CA PRO A 317 5.24 28.58 12.48
C PRO A 317 6.06 27.30 12.37
N LYS A 318 5.53 26.29 11.66
CA LYS A 318 6.26 25.07 11.37
C LYS A 318 7.40 25.45 10.44
N GLU A 319 8.63 25.02 10.73
CA GLU A 319 9.73 25.14 9.76
C GLU A 319 9.26 24.49 8.46
N LEU A 320 9.17 25.30 7.40
CA LEU A 320 8.83 24.82 6.08
C LEU A 320 9.86 23.73 5.74
N PRO A 321 9.42 22.52 5.33
CA PRO A 321 10.34 21.54 4.79
C PRO A 321 11.14 22.21 3.68
N ASP A 322 12.44 21.95 3.59
CA ASP A 322 13.27 22.42 2.49
C ASP A 322 12.52 22.15 1.17
N LEU A 323 12.45 23.11 0.25
CA LEU A 323 11.74 22.95 -1.02
C LEU A 323 12.30 21.75 -1.82
N ASN A 324 13.54 21.33 -1.53
CA ASN A 324 14.15 20.11 -2.06
C ASN A 324 13.63 18.80 -1.43
N SER A 325 12.83 18.87 -0.36
CA SER A 325 12.31 17.72 0.40
C SER A 325 10.83 17.41 0.10
N ILE A 326 10.05 18.39 -0.38
CA ILE A 326 8.66 18.18 -0.83
C ILE A 326 8.68 17.82 -2.30
N ASN A 327 8.97 16.55 -2.51
CA ASN A 327 9.47 16.04 -3.77
C ASN A 327 8.29 15.57 -4.67
N THR A 328 7.01 15.76 -4.29
CA THR A 328 5.84 15.26 -5.04
C THR A 328 5.66 15.85 -6.44
N ILE A 329 6.05 17.11 -6.69
CA ILE A 329 5.99 17.72 -8.03
C ILE A 329 7.27 17.42 -8.84
N ASP A 330 8.44 17.38 -8.18
CA ASP A 330 9.71 16.95 -8.79
C ASP A 330 9.74 15.45 -9.13
N HIS A 331 8.96 14.61 -8.44
CA HIS A 331 8.88 13.17 -8.68
C HIS A 331 8.22 12.80 -10.01
N LEU A 332 7.25 13.59 -10.48
CA LEU A 332 6.65 13.41 -11.81
C LEU A 332 7.70 13.67 -12.91
N GLY A 333 8.48 14.74 -12.78
CA GLY A 333 9.58 15.05 -13.70
C GLY A 333 10.75 14.06 -13.62
N GLN A 334 11.09 13.54 -12.44
CA GLN A 334 12.12 12.51 -12.25
C GLN A 334 11.73 11.18 -12.90
N SER A 335 10.46 10.77 -12.79
CA SER A 335 9.97 9.55 -13.42
C SER A 335 9.90 9.67 -14.95
N GLU A 336 9.50 10.83 -15.48
CA GLU A 336 9.52 11.12 -16.92
C GLU A 336 10.94 11.13 -17.49
N LEU A 337 11.88 11.74 -16.76
CA LEU A 337 13.29 11.73 -17.13
C LEU A 337 13.86 10.30 -17.10
N GLN A 338 13.48 9.49 -16.10
CA GLN A 338 13.96 8.11 -16.01
C GLN A 338 13.42 7.23 -17.14
N ASP A 339 12.13 7.31 -17.46
CA ASP A 339 11.54 6.57 -18.58
C ASP A 339 12.17 7.00 -19.91
N PHE A 340 12.43 8.30 -20.09
CA PHE A 340 13.15 8.83 -21.24
C PHE A 340 14.57 8.26 -21.35
N LEU A 341 15.30 8.18 -20.22
CA LEU A 341 16.64 7.62 -20.18
C LEU A 341 16.65 6.11 -20.44
N GLU A 342 15.69 5.36 -19.89
CA GLU A 342 15.57 3.91 -20.09
C GLU A 342 15.18 3.56 -21.54
N GLN A 343 14.22 4.28 -22.14
CA GLN A 343 13.85 4.08 -23.53
C GLN A 343 14.96 4.55 -24.49
N GLY A 344 15.55 5.72 -24.21
CA GLY A 344 16.69 6.24 -24.95
C GLY A 344 17.90 5.31 -24.91
N LEU A 345 18.09 4.57 -23.81
CA LEU A 345 19.18 3.62 -23.65
C LEU A 345 19.06 2.47 -24.65
N ILE A 346 17.87 1.88 -24.76
CA ILE A 346 17.61 0.76 -25.66
C ILE A 346 17.80 1.20 -27.11
N GLU A 347 17.19 2.32 -27.49
CA GLU A 347 17.28 2.84 -28.85
C GLU A 347 18.73 3.18 -29.24
N VAL A 348 19.49 3.81 -28.34
CA VAL A 348 20.91 4.11 -28.55
C VAL A 348 21.73 2.83 -28.69
N LEU A 349 21.47 1.83 -27.85
CA LEU A 349 22.20 0.56 -27.88
C LEU A 349 21.98 -0.19 -29.20
N ASP A 350 20.76 -0.27 -29.70
CA ASP A 350 20.46 -0.90 -31.00
C ASP A 350 21.17 -0.18 -32.15
N HIS A 351 21.10 1.16 -32.16
CA HIS A 351 21.79 1.97 -33.16
C HIS A 351 23.31 1.82 -33.08
N ALA A 352 23.86 1.63 -31.88
CA ALA A 352 25.29 1.43 -31.68
C ALA A 352 25.73 0.01 -32.12
N ILE A 353 24.92 -1.01 -31.85
CA ILE A 353 25.13 -2.39 -32.31
C ILE A 353 25.11 -2.43 -33.84
N GLY A 354 24.08 -1.87 -34.47
CA GLY A 354 23.94 -1.86 -35.92
C GLY A 354 25.11 -1.14 -36.60
N GLN A 355 25.46 0.05 -36.11
CA GLN A 355 26.60 0.79 -36.63
C GLN A 355 27.93 0.06 -36.41
N GLY A 356 28.15 -0.52 -35.22
CA GLY A 356 29.35 -1.27 -34.90
C GLY A 356 29.54 -2.49 -35.82
N LEU A 357 28.46 -3.19 -36.14
CA LEU A 357 28.47 -4.30 -37.09
C LEU A 357 28.81 -3.86 -38.52
N VAL A 358 28.16 -2.79 -39.01
CA VAL A 358 28.41 -2.26 -40.36
C VAL A 358 29.86 -1.81 -40.49
N GLU A 359 30.38 -1.06 -39.52
CA GLU A 359 31.79 -0.62 -39.51
C GLU A 359 32.76 -1.79 -39.44
N HIS A 360 32.45 -2.82 -38.63
CA HIS A 360 33.30 -4.01 -38.51
C HIS A 360 33.33 -4.81 -39.82
N ILE A 361 32.17 -5.02 -40.47
CA ILE A 361 32.08 -5.69 -41.77
C ILE A 361 32.85 -4.90 -42.85
N ALA A 362 32.63 -3.59 -42.94
CA ALA A 362 33.34 -2.73 -43.89
C ALA A 362 34.87 -2.77 -43.68
N SER A 363 35.34 -2.79 -42.42
CA SER A 363 36.77 -2.91 -42.12
C SER A 363 37.37 -4.25 -42.59
N LEU A 364 36.58 -5.33 -42.54
CA LEU A 364 36.98 -6.64 -43.02
C LEU A 364 36.98 -6.72 -44.55
N GLU A 365 36.01 -6.09 -45.22
CA GLU A 365 35.95 -5.99 -46.68
C GLU A 365 37.16 -5.24 -47.26
N GLN A 366 37.61 -4.19 -46.58
CA GLN A 366 38.81 -3.44 -46.96
C GLN A 366 40.12 -4.21 -46.71
N SER A 367 40.07 -5.30 -45.94
CA SER A 367 41.23 -6.11 -45.61
C SER A 367 41.58 -7.09 -46.72
N ARG A 368 42.79 -6.96 -47.28
CA ARG A 368 43.33 -7.89 -48.31
C ARG A 368 43.31 -9.37 -47.89
N ARG A 369 43.32 -9.67 -46.59
CA ARG A 369 43.43 -11.04 -46.05
C ARG A 369 42.09 -11.61 -45.57
N TYR A 370 41.16 -10.75 -45.16
CA TYR A 370 39.94 -11.18 -44.47
C TYR A 370 38.64 -10.82 -45.18
N ALA A 371 38.70 -10.14 -46.33
CA ALA A 371 37.54 -9.76 -47.13
C ALA A 371 36.61 -10.94 -47.46
N CYS A 372 37.16 -12.13 -47.74
CA CYS A 372 36.37 -13.33 -48.03
C CYS A 372 35.57 -13.87 -46.83
N PHE A 373 35.81 -13.36 -45.62
CA PHE A 373 35.08 -13.73 -44.41
C PHE A 373 34.06 -12.67 -43.97
N ALA A 374 33.97 -11.52 -44.65
CA ALA A 374 33.03 -10.45 -44.29
C ALA A 374 31.57 -10.93 -44.28
N SER A 375 31.17 -11.72 -45.29
CA SER A 375 29.84 -12.33 -45.37
C SER A 375 29.54 -13.37 -44.29
N LYS A 376 30.57 -13.83 -43.55
CA LYS A 376 30.45 -14.84 -42.48
C LYS A 376 30.36 -14.22 -41.08
N VAL A 377 30.46 -12.90 -40.96
CA VAL A 377 30.45 -12.18 -39.68
C VAL A 377 29.08 -12.28 -39.00
N ILE A 378 28.00 -12.00 -39.72
CA ILE A 378 26.62 -12.06 -39.19
C ILE A 378 26.28 -13.50 -38.72
N PRO A 379 26.43 -14.55 -39.55
CA PRO A 379 26.23 -15.93 -39.09
C PRO A 379 27.11 -16.33 -37.90
N GLY A 380 28.36 -15.84 -37.87
CA GLY A 380 29.28 -16.13 -36.78
C GLY A 380 28.88 -15.49 -35.46
N PHE A 381 28.37 -14.25 -35.48
CA PHE A 381 27.84 -13.62 -34.28
C PHE A 381 26.53 -14.25 -33.82
N ARG A 382 25.67 -14.72 -34.74
CA ARG A 382 24.48 -15.49 -34.38
C ARG A 382 24.83 -16.77 -33.63
N PHE A 383 25.80 -17.53 -34.14
CA PHE A 383 26.31 -18.72 -33.45
C PHE A 383 26.95 -18.39 -32.10
N PHE A 384 27.60 -17.24 -31.97
CA PHE A 384 28.30 -16.84 -30.76
C PHE A 384 27.36 -16.33 -29.66
N TYR A 385 26.47 -15.38 -29.98
CA TYR A 385 25.61 -14.72 -28.99
C TYR A 385 24.30 -15.49 -28.76
N CYS A 386 23.68 -16.05 -29.81
CA CYS A 386 22.33 -16.61 -29.71
C CYS A 386 22.34 -18.11 -29.46
N GLU A 387 23.32 -18.83 -30.02
CA GLU A 387 23.48 -20.28 -29.81
C GLU A 387 24.59 -20.63 -28.79
N GLY A 388 25.29 -19.63 -28.24
CA GLY A 388 26.32 -19.82 -27.21
C GLY A 388 27.52 -20.66 -27.63
N LYS A 389 27.79 -20.80 -28.93
CA LYS A 389 28.87 -21.66 -29.46
C LYS A 389 30.24 -21.05 -29.22
N SER A 390 31.22 -21.91 -28.96
CA SER A 390 32.60 -21.50 -28.79
C SER A 390 33.23 -21.08 -30.13
N LEU A 391 34.22 -20.19 -30.08
CA LEU A 391 34.97 -19.76 -31.29
C LEU A 391 35.65 -20.94 -32.02
N LYS A 392 35.93 -22.06 -31.33
CA LYS A 392 36.48 -23.27 -31.94
C LYS A 392 35.43 -23.99 -32.79
N GLU A 393 34.20 -24.09 -32.31
CA GLU A 393 33.06 -24.68 -33.04
C GLU A 393 32.63 -23.77 -34.20
N ILE A 394 32.64 -22.45 -34.00
CA ILE A 394 32.32 -21.49 -35.05
C ILE A 394 33.37 -21.56 -36.17
N ALA A 395 34.66 -21.73 -35.84
CA ALA A 395 35.70 -21.91 -36.85
C ALA A 395 35.43 -23.12 -37.75
N THR A 396 34.98 -24.25 -37.18
CA THR A 396 34.63 -25.44 -37.96
C THR A 396 33.35 -25.23 -38.77
N LEU A 397 32.33 -24.57 -38.21
CA LEU A 397 31.05 -24.32 -38.88
C LEU A 397 31.18 -23.35 -40.06
N LEU A 398 32.05 -22.35 -39.96
CA LEU A 398 32.23 -21.31 -40.98
C LEU A 398 33.40 -21.57 -41.94
N ASN A 399 33.95 -22.79 -41.94
CA ASN A 399 35.12 -23.19 -42.76
C ASN A 399 36.31 -22.23 -42.57
N MET A 400 36.66 -21.91 -41.33
CA MET A 400 37.86 -21.16 -40.97
C MET A 400 38.95 -22.14 -40.53
N THR A 401 40.21 -21.81 -40.83
CA THR A 401 41.35 -22.72 -40.65
C THR A 401 41.67 -23.01 -39.17
N ASN A 402 41.43 -22.06 -38.28
CA ASN A 402 41.75 -22.21 -36.86
C ASN A 402 40.96 -21.25 -35.95
N HIS A 403 40.97 -21.56 -34.66
CA HIS A 403 40.40 -20.71 -33.60
C HIS A 403 40.95 -19.27 -33.65
N SER A 404 42.23 -19.09 -33.98
CA SER A 404 42.83 -17.75 -34.04
C SER A 404 42.30 -16.92 -35.21
N GLN A 405 41.91 -17.54 -36.33
CA GLN A 405 41.24 -16.86 -37.44
C GLN A 405 39.81 -16.46 -37.05
N ALA A 406 39.03 -17.35 -36.43
CA ALA A 406 37.69 -17.02 -35.94
C ALA A 406 37.71 -15.89 -34.91
N SER A 407 38.68 -15.91 -33.98
CA SER A 407 38.88 -14.84 -33.01
C SER A 407 39.25 -13.50 -33.65
N ARG A 408 40.03 -13.49 -34.75
CA ARG A 408 40.39 -12.27 -35.46
C ARG A 408 39.28 -11.71 -36.35
N VAL A 409 38.48 -12.59 -36.95
CA VAL A 409 37.36 -12.21 -37.83
C VAL A 409 36.17 -11.73 -37.00
N LEU A 410 35.78 -12.46 -35.96
CA LEU A 410 34.63 -12.09 -35.13
C LEU A 410 35.00 -11.09 -34.04
N ALA A 411 36.19 -11.18 -33.46
CA ALA A 411 36.74 -10.23 -32.48
C ALA A 411 35.69 -9.63 -31.51
N PRO A 412 34.92 -10.46 -30.77
CA PRO A 412 33.74 -9.99 -30.02
C PRO A 412 34.06 -8.91 -28.98
N GLY A 413 35.26 -8.95 -28.36
CA GLY A 413 35.69 -7.90 -27.44
C GLY A 413 36.00 -6.56 -28.13
N LYS A 414 36.48 -6.58 -29.38
CA LYS A 414 36.69 -5.34 -30.15
C LYS A 414 35.36 -4.73 -30.55
N LEU A 415 34.40 -5.56 -30.96
CA LEU A 415 33.06 -5.10 -31.27
C LEU A 415 32.38 -4.53 -30.03
N LEU A 416 32.45 -5.21 -28.88
CA LEU A 416 31.88 -4.73 -27.61
C LEU A 416 32.43 -3.35 -27.24
N ASN A 417 33.75 -3.17 -27.27
CA ASN A 417 34.38 -1.87 -26.96
C ASN A 417 33.96 -0.78 -27.95
N ARG A 418 33.75 -1.14 -29.24
CA ARG A 418 33.29 -0.19 -30.25
C ARG A 418 31.83 0.21 -30.01
N VAL A 419 30.97 -0.75 -29.72
CA VAL A 419 29.56 -0.50 -29.39
C VAL A 419 29.45 0.33 -28.11
N GLN A 420 30.28 0.06 -27.10
CA GLN A 420 30.37 0.85 -25.88
C GLN A 420 30.70 2.31 -26.16
N TYR A 421 31.75 2.56 -26.96
CA TYR A 421 32.12 3.92 -27.37
C TYR A 421 30.98 4.63 -28.11
N LEU A 422 30.37 3.98 -29.10
CA LEU A 422 29.26 4.53 -29.87
C LEU A 422 28.02 4.79 -29.00
N SER A 423 27.77 3.94 -28.01
CA SER A 423 26.66 4.08 -27.07
C SER A 423 26.85 5.31 -26.18
N VAL A 424 28.06 5.51 -25.63
CA VAL A 424 28.38 6.70 -24.82
C VAL A 424 28.21 7.97 -25.65
N GLU A 425 28.74 7.99 -26.87
CA GLU A 425 28.65 9.15 -27.77
C GLU A 425 27.19 9.50 -28.11
N LYS A 426 26.41 8.50 -28.56
CA LYS A 426 25.01 8.71 -28.96
C LYS A 426 24.10 9.04 -27.78
N PHE A 427 24.32 8.42 -26.62
CA PHE A 427 23.54 8.71 -25.42
C PHE A 427 23.81 10.13 -24.91
N PHE A 428 25.08 10.56 -24.97
CA PHE A 428 25.44 11.94 -24.67
C PHE A 428 24.78 12.94 -25.64
N GLN A 429 24.71 12.63 -26.94
CA GLN A 429 24.00 13.44 -27.93
C GLN A 429 22.49 13.51 -27.65
N LEU A 430 21.88 12.40 -27.25
CA LEU A 430 20.45 12.33 -26.88
C LEU A 430 20.14 13.22 -25.66
N ILE A 431 20.96 13.14 -24.62
CA ILE A 431 20.83 14.01 -23.44
C ILE A 431 21.06 15.47 -23.83
N SER A 432 22.09 15.76 -24.63
CA SER A 432 22.45 17.12 -25.05
C SER A 432 21.39 17.79 -25.95
N THR A 433 20.70 17.03 -26.80
CA THR A 433 19.62 17.56 -27.64
C THR A 433 18.36 17.84 -26.84
N THR A 434 18.06 16.99 -25.86
CA THR A 434 16.89 17.12 -24.97
C THR A 434 17.05 18.28 -23.99
N THR A 435 18.24 18.44 -23.41
CA THR A 435 18.59 19.55 -22.51
C THR A 435 18.67 20.91 -23.20
N LYS A 436 18.88 20.97 -24.52
CA LYS A 436 18.73 22.23 -25.28
C LYS A 436 17.28 22.71 -25.39
N GLY A 437 16.29 21.80 -25.25
CA GLY A 437 14.87 22.14 -25.22
C GLY A 437 14.36 22.60 -23.85
N LEU A 438 15.08 22.24 -22.77
CA LEU A 438 14.79 22.59 -21.39
C LEU A 438 15.81 23.64 -20.92
N ALA A 439 15.43 24.91 -20.90
CA ALA A 439 16.28 26.08 -20.60
C ALA A 439 17.30 25.92 -19.43
N LEU A 440 18.43 25.24 -19.71
CA LEU A 440 19.59 25.04 -18.84
C LEU A 440 20.79 25.83 -19.40
N GLU A 441 20.54 27.01 -19.96
CA GLU A 441 21.55 27.79 -20.68
C GLU A 441 22.59 28.48 -19.79
N LYS A 442 22.46 28.45 -18.46
CA LYS A 442 23.39 29.17 -17.56
C LYS A 442 24.58 28.34 -17.07
N ASN A 443 24.51 27.01 -17.07
CA ASN A 443 25.57 26.12 -16.56
C ASN A 443 26.27 25.27 -17.63
N ALA A 444 25.67 25.14 -18.83
CA ALA A 444 26.15 24.27 -19.92
C ALA A 444 27.43 24.75 -20.63
N THR A 445 27.96 25.93 -20.28
CA THR A 445 29.18 26.51 -20.88
C THR A 445 30.48 26.19 -20.13
N LYS A 446 30.42 25.49 -18.98
CA LYS A 446 31.63 25.05 -18.27
C LYS A 446 32.11 23.71 -18.83
N LEU A 447 33.34 23.68 -19.35
CA LEU A 447 34.00 22.49 -19.88
C LEU A 447 34.00 21.32 -18.86
N ASP A 448 34.17 21.65 -17.59
CA ASP A 448 34.16 20.68 -16.48
C ASP A 448 32.80 20.00 -16.30
N TYR A 449 31.69 20.69 -16.55
CA TYR A 449 30.35 20.12 -16.46
C TYR A 449 30.09 19.08 -17.56
N LEU A 450 30.51 19.38 -18.80
CA LEU A 450 30.38 18.44 -19.91
C LEU A 450 31.28 17.21 -19.73
N SER A 451 32.50 17.41 -19.20
CA SER A 451 33.40 16.31 -18.88
C SER A 451 32.83 15.40 -17.79
N ASN A 452 32.26 15.99 -16.73
CA ASN A 452 31.63 15.23 -15.65
C ASN A 452 30.39 14.48 -16.15
N LEU A 453 29.53 15.12 -16.95
CA LEU A 453 28.35 14.48 -17.53
C LEU A 453 28.73 13.30 -18.43
N MET A 454 29.78 13.44 -19.24
CA MET A 454 30.26 12.35 -20.08
C MET A 454 30.78 11.17 -19.25
N GLN A 455 31.49 11.43 -18.15
CA GLN A 455 31.94 10.40 -17.21
C GLN A 455 30.76 9.72 -16.49
N GLU A 456 29.73 10.48 -16.10
CA GLU A 456 28.52 9.94 -15.47
C GLU A 456 27.72 9.06 -16.45
N VAL A 457 27.59 9.49 -17.72
CA VAL A 457 26.98 8.69 -18.78
C VAL A 457 27.75 7.39 -19.01
N GLU A 458 29.08 7.46 -19.07
CA GLU A 458 29.93 6.28 -19.23
C GLU A 458 29.78 5.32 -18.04
N ALA A 459 29.79 5.83 -16.81
CA ALA A 459 29.59 5.03 -15.60
C ALA A 459 28.20 4.37 -15.60
N PHE A 460 27.15 5.12 -15.94
CA PHE A 460 25.79 4.61 -16.04
C PHE A 460 25.69 3.47 -17.07
N LEU A 461 26.18 3.68 -18.29
CA LEU A 461 26.14 2.66 -19.35
C LEU A 461 26.97 1.43 -19.00
N ASN A 462 28.11 1.62 -18.34
CA ASN A 462 28.94 0.51 -17.88
C ASN A 462 28.23 -0.34 -16.85
N THR A 463 27.60 0.27 -15.85
CA THR A 463 26.85 -0.45 -14.82
C THR A 463 25.61 -1.13 -15.39
N GLN A 464 24.88 -0.48 -16.30
CA GLN A 464 23.61 -1.01 -16.80
C GLN A 464 23.74 -2.04 -17.93
N VAL A 465 24.82 -1.98 -18.73
CA VAL A 465 24.93 -2.79 -19.96
C VAL A 465 26.26 -3.54 -20.05
N PHE A 466 27.40 -2.85 -19.91
CA PHE A 466 28.68 -3.38 -20.38
C PHE A 466 29.44 -4.22 -19.34
N GLN A 467 29.26 -4.00 -18.03
CA GLN A 467 29.94 -4.79 -16.99
C GLN A 467 29.60 -6.28 -17.08
N GLU A 468 28.31 -6.60 -17.22
CA GLU A 468 27.86 -7.98 -17.38
C GLU A 468 28.34 -8.58 -18.71
N ALA A 469 28.28 -7.81 -19.80
CA ALA A 469 28.76 -8.26 -21.11
C ALA A 469 30.26 -8.59 -21.12
N VAL A 470 31.09 -7.79 -20.44
CA VAL A 470 32.54 -8.04 -20.29
C VAL A 470 32.79 -9.30 -19.44
N ALA A 471 32.02 -9.49 -18.37
CA ALA A 471 32.10 -10.69 -17.54
C ALA A 471 31.71 -11.96 -18.32
N GLU A 472 30.65 -11.90 -19.12
CA GLU A 472 30.23 -12.97 -20.03
C GLU A 472 31.28 -13.29 -21.09
N LEU A 473 31.95 -12.28 -21.65
CA LEU A 473 33.04 -12.51 -22.60
C LEU A 473 34.26 -13.20 -21.98
N SER A 474 34.44 -13.10 -20.66
CA SER A 474 35.61 -13.60 -19.94
C SER A 474 35.47 -15.04 -19.40
N THR A 475 34.26 -15.56 -19.24
CA THR A 475 33.99 -16.87 -18.61
C THR A 475 34.17 -18.05 -19.58
N SER A 476 35.06 -19.02 -19.33
CA SER A 476 35.56 -19.92 -20.40
C SER A 476 34.72 -21.16 -20.76
N LYS A 477 33.56 -21.45 -20.15
CA LYS A 477 32.79 -22.70 -20.39
C LYS A 477 31.26 -22.49 -20.41
N SER A 478 30.60 -23.06 -21.43
CA SER A 478 29.15 -23.08 -21.74
C SER A 478 28.39 -21.82 -21.31
N ARG A 479 28.46 -20.78 -22.13
CA ARG A 479 27.86 -19.48 -21.84
C ARG A 479 26.40 -19.49 -22.28
N LEU A 480 25.49 -19.36 -21.32
CA LEU A 480 24.23 -18.69 -21.60
C LEU A 480 24.55 -17.20 -21.62
N MET A 481 24.39 -16.56 -22.78
CA MET A 481 24.58 -15.11 -22.91
C MET A 481 23.28 -14.44 -22.50
N THR A 482 23.24 -13.93 -21.27
CA THR A 482 22.05 -13.37 -20.65
C THR A 482 22.10 -11.86 -20.50
N SER A 483 23.26 -11.23 -20.70
CA SER A 483 23.44 -9.79 -20.60
C SER A 483 22.51 -9.05 -21.55
N LEU A 484 22.10 -7.86 -21.15
CA LEU A 484 21.26 -6.98 -21.97
C LEU A 484 21.89 -6.76 -23.36
N TYR A 485 23.21 -6.57 -23.43
CA TYR A 485 23.95 -6.47 -24.69
C TYR A 485 23.74 -7.71 -25.59
N ALA A 486 23.87 -8.92 -25.04
CA ALA A 486 23.69 -10.15 -25.82
C ALA A 486 22.24 -10.34 -26.29
N GLN A 487 21.26 -9.99 -25.45
CA GLN A 487 19.85 -10.06 -25.82
C GLN A 487 19.53 -9.10 -26.98
N ARG A 488 19.98 -7.84 -26.89
CA ARG A 488 19.79 -6.87 -27.98
C ARG A 488 20.56 -7.26 -29.24
N MET A 489 21.77 -7.80 -29.10
CA MET A 489 22.55 -8.31 -30.22
C MET A 489 21.82 -9.44 -30.96
N CYS A 490 21.17 -10.36 -30.23
CA CYS A 490 20.38 -11.42 -30.86
C CYS A 490 19.13 -10.90 -31.54
N GLN A 491 18.43 -9.95 -30.94
CA GLN A 491 17.27 -9.31 -31.56
C GLN A 491 17.67 -8.62 -32.88
N TYR A 492 18.77 -7.86 -32.89
CA TYR A 492 19.26 -7.21 -34.11
C TYR A 492 19.74 -8.20 -35.19
N LEU A 493 20.20 -9.40 -34.81
CA LEU A 493 20.69 -10.42 -35.75
C LEU A 493 19.57 -11.33 -36.29
N ASP A 494 18.40 -11.35 -35.64
CA ASP A 494 17.21 -12.09 -36.05
C ASP A 494 16.22 -11.24 -36.88
N GLU A 495 16.36 -9.90 -36.85
CA GLU A 495 15.82 -8.96 -37.85
C GLU A 495 16.56 -9.05 -39.19
#